data_AF-A0A4V1N3Z5-F1
#
_entry.id   AF-A0A4V1N3Z5-F1
#
_cell.length_a   1.000
_cell.length_b   1.000
_cell.length_c   1.000
_cell.angle_alpha   90.00
_cell.angle_beta   90.00
_cell.angle_gamma   90.00
#
_symmetry.space_group_name_H-M   'P 1'
#
loop_
_entity.id
_entity.type
_entity.pdbx_description
1 polymer ?
#
loop_
_entity_poly.entity_id
_entity_poly.type
_entity_poly.pdbx_seq_one_letter_code
_entity_poly.pdbx_strand_id
1 'polypeptide(L)'
;MTRRVVILRPQPGADATADAASALGLETLLAPLFAVEPLDWMPPGPEQFDALMLTSANAARHAGPVLLRYAALPLFAVGEATAQAARTAGLNPTHIGTRYAAALVEDMRRAGIRRALHLCGAEVIAAEAEGLSIRRIPVYHTRETGEALALLQPGDICLVHSPRSGARLATLVMPDQRASLSLIAISDTARIAAGTGWAHRVAAQHPSDAAMLALAEELCHKPHDTAPDATRRG
;
A
#
# COMPACT_ATOMS: atom_id res chain seq x y z
N MET A 1 20.59 9.92 -20.13
CA MET A 1 20.07 8.65 -19.57
C MET A 1 18.59 8.84 -19.31
N THR A 2 17.76 7.85 -19.62
CA THR A 2 16.30 7.92 -19.40
C THR A 2 16.03 7.81 -17.90
N ARG A 3 15.16 8.69 -17.36
CA ARG A 3 14.77 8.62 -15.95
C ARG A 3 13.83 7.44 -15.75
N ARG A 4 14.11 6.59 -14.76
CA ARG A 4 13.23 5.45 -14.42
C ARG A 4 12.28 5.86 -13.31
N VAL A 5 11.07 5.30 -13.35
CA VAL A 5 10.06 5.42 -12.30
C VAL A 5 10.24 4.28 -11.32
N VAL A 6 10.64 4.61 -10.09
CA VAL A 6 10.88 3.66 -9.02
C VAL A 6 9.62 3.51 -8.18
N ILE A 7 9.07 2.30 -8.14
CA ILE A 7 7.80 1.99 -7.49
C ILE A 7 8.08 1.33 -6.14
N LEU A 8 7.70 2.04 -5.07
CA LEU A 8 8.07 1.70 -3.69
C LEU A 8 6.98 0.97 -2.88
N ARG A 9 5.76 0.90 -3.43
CA ARG A 9 4.61 0.27 -2.76
C ARG A 9 4.70 -1.27 -2.85
N PRO A 10 4.11 -2.01 -1.90
CA PRO A 10 4.07 -3.47 -1.95
C PRO A 10 3.19 -4.00 -3.10
N GLN A 11 3.43 -5.25 -3.50
CA GLN A 11 2.53 -6.02 -4.35
C GLN A 11 1.15 -6.21 -3.70
N PRO A 12 0.09 -6.39 -4.51
CA PRO A 12 0.06 -6.34 -5.98
C PRO A 12 -0.02 -4.92 -6.54
N GLY A 13 -0.09 -3.90 -5.69
CA GLY A 13 -0.19 -2.51 -6.15
C GLY A 13 1.03 -2.06 -6.94
N ALA A 14 2.21 -2.62 -6.64
CA ALA A 14 3.44 -2.35 -7.39
C ALA A 14 3.29 -2.70 -8.88
N ASP A 15 2.77 -3.89 -9.17
CA ASP A 15 2.61 -4.41 -10.54
C ASP A 15 1.58 -3.57 -11.29
N ALA A 16 0.44 -3.24 -10.66
CA ALA A 16 -0.58 -2.38 -11.27
C ALA A 16 -0.03 -0.98 -11.64
N THR A 17 0.80 -0.38 -10.77
CA THR A 17 1.46 0.90 -11.08
C THR A 17 2.51 0.73 -12.19
N ALA A 18 3.22 -0.39 -12.24
CA ALA A 18 4.23 -0.66 -13.27
C ALA A 18 3.59 -0.86 -14.65
N ASP A 19 2.48 -1.61 -14.72
CA ASP A 19 1.70 -1.79 -15.94
C ASP A 19 1.18 -0.45 -16.46
N ALA A 20 0.64 0.40 -15.56
CA ALA A 20 0.15 1.73 -15.90
C ALA A 20 1.29 2.65 -16.39
N ALA A 21 2.48 2.58 -15.77
CA ALA A 21 3.65 3.34 -16.19
C ALA A 21 4.19 2.86 -17.56
N SER A 22 4.22 1.54 -17.78
CA SER A 22 4.64 0.94 -19.05
C SER A 22 3.73 1.34 -20.20
N ALA A 23 2.41 1.44 -19.95
CA ALA A 23 1.44 1.95 -20.92
C ALA A 23 1.70 3.42 -21.35
N LEU A 24 2.43 4.18 -20.53
CA LEU A 24 2.88 5.55 -20.84
C LEU A 24 4.30 5.60 -21.41
N GLY A 25 4.92 4.45 -21.69
CA GLY A 25 6.29 4.37 -22.19
C GLY A 25 7.37 4.68 -21.14
N LEU A 26 7.02 4.68 -19.85
CA LEU A 26 7.94 4.94 -18.76
C LEU A 26 8.70 3.66 -18.39
N GLU A 27 10.02 3.76 -18.26
CA GLU A 27 10.84 2.67 -17.73
C GLU A 27 10.66 2.59 -16.20
N THR A 28 10.44 1.38 -15.67
CA THR A 28 10.14 1.19 -14.23
C THR A 28 11.16 0.32 -13.51
N LEU A 29 11.43 0.64 -12.25
CA LEU A 29 12.11 -0.23 -11.30
C LEU A 29 11.16 -0.55 -10.14
N LEU A 30 10.85 -1.82 -9.92
CA LEU A 30 10.14 -2.26 -8.72
C LEU A 30 11.13 -2.32 -7.55
N ALA A 31 10.92 -1.47 -6.55
CA ALA A 31 11.70 -1.47 -5.32
C ALA A 31 10.79 -1.33 -4.07
N PRO A 32 9.90 -2.30 -3.80
CA PRO A 32 9.02 -2.26 -2.63
C PRO A 32 9.79 -2.02 -1.34
N LEU A 33 9.25 -1.18 -0.46
CA LEU A 33 9.81 -0.92 0.88
C LEU A 33 9.15 -1.75 1.99
N PHE A 34 8.08 -2.46 1.64
CA PHE A 34 7.37 -3.36 2.51
C PHE A 34 7.05 -4.65 1.76
N ALA A 35 7.14 -5.78 2.45
CA ALA A 35 6.67 -7.07 2.00
C ALA A 35 5.56 -7.55 2.94
N VAL A 36 4.56 -8.23 2.39
CA VAL A 36 3.48 -8.83 3.17
C VAL A 36 3.70 -10.33 3.16
N GLU A 37 3.84 -10.91 4.33
CA GLU A 37 4.18 -12.31 4.51
C GLU A 37 3.09 -13.01 5.33
N PRO A 38 2.67 -14.22 4.94
CA PRO A 38 1.69 -14.99 5.69
C PRO A 38 2.23 -15.33 7.08
N LEU A 39 1.33 -15.48 8.05
CA LEU A 39 1.63 -16.03 9.37
C LEU A 39 0.98 -17.39 9.50
N ASP A 40 1.68 -18.32 10.15
CA ASP A 40 1.05 -19.55 10.61
C ASP A 40 -0.01 -19.19 11.66
N TRP A 41 -1.22 -19.71 11.45
CA TRP A 41 -2.34 -19.45 12.33
C TRP A 41 -3.19 -20.70 12.51
N MET A 42 -3.80 -20.82 13.68
CA MET A 42 -4.63 -21.96 14.01
C MET A 42 -6.10 -21.61 13.82
N PRO A 43 -6.78 -22.17 12.80
CA PRO A 43 -8.12 -21.76 12.42
C PRO A 43 -9.15 -22.30 13.43
N PRO A 44 -9.91 -21.45 14.14
CA PRO A 44 -10.99 -21.92 15.00
C PRO A 44 -12.11 -22.63 14.22
N GLY A 45 -13.03 -23.27 14.94
CA GLY A 45 -14.21 -23.86 14.33
C GLY A 45 -15.16 -22.77 13.84
N PRO A 46 -15.66 -22.81 12.58
CA PRO A 46 -16.54 -21.77 12.03
C PRO A 46 -17.85 -21.62 12.81
N GLU A 47 -18.33 -22.68 13.48
CA GLU A 47 -19.55 -22.69 14.31
C GLU A 47 -19.49 -21.75 15.53
N GLN A 48 -18.29 -21.27 15.87
CA GLN A 48 -18.07 -20.34 16.97
C GLN A 48 -18.44 -18.89 16.60
N PHE A 49 -18.70 -18.61 15.32
CA PHE A 49 -18.88 -17.26 14.81
C PHE A 49 -20.16 -17.13 14.00
N ASP A 50 -20.72 -15.92 14.01
CA ASP A 50 -21.89 -15.56 13.23
C ASP A 50 -21.49 -14.83 11.93
N ALA A 51 -20.24 -14.32 11.85
CA ALA A 51 -19.71 -13.62 10.68
C ALA A 51 -18.17 -13.68 10.59
N LEU A 52 -17.68 -13.52 9.37
CA LEU A 52 -16.27 -13.25 9.05
C LEU A 52 -16.09 -11.75 8.76
N MET A 53 -15.04 -11.14 9.32
CA MET A 53 -14.67 -9.76 9.11
C MET A 53 -13.29 -9.67 8.48
N LEU A 54 -13.17 -8.92 7.38
CA LEU A 54 -11.92 -8.61 6.71
C LEU A 54 -11.77 -7.10 6.55
N THR A 55 -10.74 -6.52 7.16
CA THR A 55 -10.47 -5.07 7.08
C THR A 55 -9.34 -4.73 6.10
N SER A 56 -8.76 -5.74 5.47
CA SER A 56 -7.60 -5.62 4.59
C SER A 56 -7.65 -6.72 3.55
N ALA A 57 -7.43 -6.36 2.29
CA ALA A 57 -7.29 -7.31 1.19
C ALA A 57 -6.18 -8.36 1.45
N ASN A 58 -5.16 -8.01 2.23
CA ASN A 58 -4.07 -8.92 2.55
C ASN A 58 -4.52 -10.08 3.45
N ALA A 59 -5.55 -9.90 4.28
CA ALA A 59 -6.08 -11.01 5.07
C ALA A 59 -6.63 -12.12 4.14
N ALA A 60 -7.38 -11.75 3.10
CA ALA A 60 -7.87 -12.72 2.11
C ALA A 60 -6.73 -13.38 1.31
N ARG A 61 -5.69 -12.61 0.95
CA ARG A 61 -4.55 -13.09 0.15
C ARG A 61 -3.64 -14.05 0.91
N HIS A 62 -3.48 -13.84 2.22
CA HIS A 62 -2.47 -14.54 3.02
C HIS A 62 -3.05 -15.52 4.05
N ALA A 63 -4.36 -15.55 4.28
CA ALA A 63 -4.99 -16.54 5.15
C ALA A 63 -4.84 -17.99 4.65
N GLY A 64 -4.48 -18.18 3.38
CA GLY A 64 -4.28 -19.51 2.77
C GLY A 64 -5.61 -20.23 2.46
N PRO A 65 -5.55 -21.46 1.95
CA PRO A 65 -6.74 -22.21 1.50
C PRO A 65 -7.74 -22.49 2.64
N VAL A 66 -7.25 -22.49 3.89
CA VAL A 66 -8.08 -22.70 5.08
C VAL A 66 -9.12 -21.60 5.31
N LEU A 67 -8.95 -20.44 4.65
CA LEU A 67 -9.95 -19.37 4.61
C LEU A 67 -11.32 -19.85 4.13
N LEU A 68 -11.37 -20.81 3.21
CA LEU A 68 -12.63 -21.35 2.66
C LEU A 68 -13.48 -22.10 3.69
N ARG A 69 -12.92 -22.48 4.85
CA ARG A 69 -13.70 -23.04 5.97
C ARG A 69 -14.81 -22.10 6.46
N TYR A 70 -14.67 -20.81 6.21
CA TYR A 70 -15.61 -19.77 6.63
C TYR A 70 -16.53 -19.30 5.50
N ALA A 71 -16.55 -19.95 4.34
CA ALA A 71 -17.33 -19.53 3.17
C ALA A 71 -18.85 -19.48 3.40
N ALA A 72 -19.36 -20.25 4.38
CA ALA A 72 -20.77 -20.23 4.77
C ALA A 72 -21.14 -19.06 5.70
N LEU A 73 -20.15 -18.38 6.29
CA LEU A 73 -20.40 -17.23 7.16
C LEU A 73 -20.66 -15.97 6.32
N PRO A 74 -21.58 -15.09 6.75
CA PRO A 74 -21.68 -13.73 6.23
C PRO A 74 -20.32 -13.03 6.32
N LEU A 75 -19.84 -12.52 5.18
CA LEU A 75 -18.56 -11.82 5.09
C LEU A 75 -18.77 -10.31 5.06
N PHE A 76 -18.19 -9.63 6.02
CA PHE A 76 -18.12 -8.17 6.12
C PHE A 76 -16.73 -7.69 5.73
N ALA A 77 -16.63 -6.89 4.67
CA ALA A 77 -15.38 -6.40 4.13
C ALA A 77 -15.27 -4.87 4.21
N VAL A 78 -14.09 -4.34 4.56
CA VAL A 78 -13.80 -2.90 4.42
C VAL A 78 -13.26 -2.61 3.02
N GLY A 79 -14.06 -1.92 2.22
CA GLY A 79 -13.68 -1.40 0.92
C GLY A 79 -13.68 -2.43 -0.20
N GLU A 80 -13.78 -1.93 -1.43
CA GLU A 80 -13.90 -2.75 -2.63
C GLU A 80 -12.66 -3.62 -2.87
N ALA A 81 -11.46 -3.11 -2.54
CA ALA A 81 -10.22 -3.87 -2.68
C ALA A 81 -10.21 -5.15 -1.81
N THR A 82 -10.77 -5.07 -0.59
CA THR A 82 -10.87 -6.24 0.30
C THR A 82 -11.94 -7.20 -0.19
N ALA A 83 -13.08 -6.68 -0.63
CA ALA A 83 -14.16 -7.47 -1.21
C ALA A 83 -13.68 -8.25 -2.45
N GLN A 84 -12.93 -7.60 -3.33
CA GLN A 84 -12.37 -8.23 -4.52
C GLN A 84 -11.35 -9.31 -4.19
N ALA A 85 -10.45 -9.05 -3.24
CA ALA A 85 -9.50 -10.07 -2.79
C ALA A 85 -10.20 -11.29 -2.15
N ALA A 86 -11.28 -11.06 -1.40
CA ALA A 86 -12.08 -12.14 -0.85
C ALA A 86 -12.77 -12.97 -1.95
N ARG A 87 -13.31 -12.31 -3.00
CA ARG A 87 -13.87 -12.98 -4.18
C ARG A 87 -12.84 -13.83 -4.92
N THR A 88 -11.65 -13.30 -5.14
CA THR A 88 -10.54 -14.07 -5.72
C THR A 88 -10.18 -15.29 -4.87
N ALA A 89 -10.31 -15.19 -3.55
CA ALA A 89 -10.09 -16.29 -2.62
C ALA A 89 -11.30 -17.25 -2.48
N GLY A 90 -12.35 -17.07 -3.26
CA GLY A 90 -13.54 -17.94 -3.27
C GLY A 90 -14.58 -17.64 -2.18
N LEU A 91 -14.48 -16.51 -1.48
CA LEU A 91 -15.51 -16.02 -0.57
C LEU A 91 -16.45 -15.04 -1.27
N ASN A 92 -17.68 -14.88 -0.76
CA ASN A 92 -18.61 -13.88 -1.27
C ASN A 92 -18.96 -12.84 -0.18
N PRO A 93 -18.47 -11.58 -0.29
CA PRO A 93 -18.81 -10.52 0.65
C PRO A 93 -20.32 -10.26 0.69
N THR A 94 -20.90 -10.35 1.89
CA THR A 94 -22.31 -10.02 2.14
C THR A 94 -22.50 -8.52 2.35
N HIS A 95 -21.48 -7.84 2.89
CA HIS A 95 -21.48 -6.40 3.12
C HIS A 95 -20.12 -5.79 2.82
N ILE A 96 -20.11 -4.66 2.12
CA ILE A 96 -18.90 -3.91 1.78
C ILE A 96 -19.03 -2.52 2.38
N GLY A 97 -18.33 -2.28 3.48
CA GLY A 97 -18.27 -0.97 4.12
C GLY A 97 -17.32 -0.03 3.37
N THR A 98 -17.73 1.21 3.13
CA THR A 98 -16.88 2.23 2.46
C THR A 98 -15.95 2.98 3.41
N ARG A 99 -16.08 2.75 4.73
CA ARG A 99 -15.36 3.43 5.81
C ARG A 99 -14.46 2.46 6.59
N TYR A 100 -13.70 3.00 7.54
CA TYR A 100 -12.79 2.26 8.42
C TYR A 100 -13.48 1.19 9.29
N ALA A 101 -12.67 0.33 9.92
CA ALA A 101 -13.12 -0.82 10.73
C ALA A 101 -14.21 -0.50 11.76
N ALA A 102 -14.18 0.67 12.41
CA ALA A 102 -15.19 1.10 13.37
C ALA A 102 -16.61 1.20 12.77
N ALA A 103 -16.73 1.69 11.52
CA ALA A 103 -18.02 1.75 10.85
C ALA A 103 -18.53 0.34 10.49
N LEU A 104 -17.63 -0.55 10.07
CA LEU A 104 -17.97 -1.93 9.73
C LEU A 104 -18.48 -2.70 10.96
N VAL A 105 -17.83 -2.52 12.11
CA VAL A 105 -18.22 -3.12 13.38
C VAL A 105 -19.64 -2.71 13.79
N GLU A 106 -19.98 -1.44 13.59
CA GLU A 106 -21.31 -0.93 13.88
C GLU A 106 -22.36 -1.41 12.84
N ASP A 107 -21.99 -1.60 11.57
CA ASP A 107 -22.84 -2.27 10.57
C ASP A 107 -23.14 -3.73 10.98
N MET A 108 -22.13 -4.47 11.45
CA MET A 108 -22.27 -5.85 11.93
C MET A 108 -23.21 -5.93 13.13
N ARG A 109 -23.09 -5.00 14.08
CA ARG A 109 -23.98 -4.91 15.24
C ARG A 109 -25.43 -4.69 14.81
N ARG A 110 -25.68 -3.77 13.87
CA ARG A 110 -27.02 -3.53 13.31
C ARG A 110 -27.59 -4.74 12.58
N ALA A 111 -26.73 -5.54 11.94
CA ALA A 111 -27.10 -6.81 11.32
C ALA A 111 -27.34 -7.95 12.32
N GLY A 112 -27.21 -7.69 13.63
CA GLY A 112 -27.48 -8.66 14.69
C GLY A 112 -26.34 -9.66 14.94
N ILE A 113 -25.15 -9.41 14.38
CA ILE A 113 -23.95 -10.22 14.63
C ILE A 113 -23.52 -10.04 16.08
N ARG A 114 -23.23 -11.15 16.78
CA ARG A 114 -22.76 -11.13 18.18
C ARG A 114 -21.34 -11.66 18.34
N ARG A 115 -20.91 -12.56 17.46
CA ARG A 115 -19.58 -13.17 17.46
C ARG A 115 -18.97 -13.08 16.07
N ALA A 116 -17.89 -12.34 15.94
CA ALA A 116 -17.17 -12.18 14.67
C ALA A 116 -15.76 -12.75 14.75
N LEU A 117 -15.34 -13.43 13.68
CA LEU A 117 -13.94 -13.74 13.44
C LEU A 117 -13.34 -12.63 12.57
N HIS A 118 -12.31 -11.94 13.06
CA HIS A 118 -11.59 -10.94 12.28
C HIS A 118 -10.20 -11.47 11.94
N LEU A 119 -9.98 -11.81 10.67
CA LEU A 119 -8.66 -12.14 10.16
C LEU A 119 -7.94 -10.83 9.78
N CYS A 120 -6.79 -10.57 10.40
CA CYS A 120 -6.12 -9.29 10.34
C CYS A 120 -4.60 -9.42 10.14
N GLY A 121 -3.92 -8.28 10.05
CA GLY A 121 -2.47 -8.24 10.19
C GLY A 121 -2.04 -8.35 11.65
N ALA A 122 -0.77 -8.66 11.90
CA ALA A 122 -0.15 -8.59 13.22
C ALA A 122 -0.32 -7.21 13.85
N GLU A 123 -0.19 -6.16 13.05
CA GLU A 123 -0.49 -4.79 13.45
C GLU A 123 -1.91 -4.43 13.01
N VAL A 124 -2.83 -4.29 13.97
CA VAL A 124 -4.21 -3.88 13.72
C VAL A 124 -4.68 -2.88 14.77
N ILE A 125 -5.34 -1.82 14.33
CA ILE A 125 -6.07 -0.94 15.23
C ILE A 125 -7.41 -1.60 15.52
N ALA A 126 -7.60 -2.05 16.76
CA ALA A 126 -8.83 -2.68 17.19
C ALA A 126 -9.99 -1.69 17.13
N ALA A 127 -11.14 -2.18 16.67
CA ALA A 127 -12.41 -1.49 16.69
C ALA A 127 -13.42 -2.36 17.42
N GLU A 128 -14.03 -1.85 18.48
CA GLU A 128 -14.95 -2.59 19.34
C GLU A 128 -16.36 -1.99 19.27
N ALA A 129 -17.37 -2.80 19.56
CA ALA A 129 -18.72 -2.33 19.83
C ALA A 129 -19.37 -3.18 20.93
N GLU A 130 -20.18 -2.52 21.76
CA GLU A 130 -20.96 -3.21 22.78
C GLU A 130 -21.91 -4.23 22.14
N GLY A 131 -21.96 -5.43 22.72
CA GLY A 131 -22.79 -6.54 22.21
C GLY A 131 -22.20 -7.33 21.05
N LEU A 132 -21.01 -6.95 20.54
CA LEU A 132 -20.26 -7.71 19.53
C LEU A 132 -18.91 -8.14 20.07
N SER A 133 -18.71 -9.45 20.19
CA SER A 133 -17.41 -10.05 20.50
C SER A 133 -16.62 -10.31 19.22
N ILE A 134 -15.43 -9.71 19.09
CA ILE A 134 -14.57 -9.86 17.92
C ILE A 134 -13.32 -10.65 18.32
N ARG A 135 -13.20 -11.88 17.82
CA ARG A 135 -11.97 -12.66 17.94
C ARG A 135 -11.04 -12.32 16.80
N ARG A 136 -9.91 -11.69 17.10
CA ARG A 136 -8.88 -11.32 16.12
C ARG A 136 -7.82 -12.40 16.00
N ILE A 137 -7.49 -12.78 14.77
CA ILE A 137 -6.40 -13.69 14.47
C ILE A 137 -5.51 -13.05 13.40
N PRO A 138 -4.25 -12.73 13.73
CA PRO A 138 -3.26 -12.36 12.74
C PRO A 138 -3.02 -13.50 11.75
N VAL A 139 -3.13 -13.21 10.46
CA VAL A 139 -2.86 -14.17 9.36
C VAL A 139 -1.75 -13.71 8.42
N TYR A 140 -1.27 -12.48 8.62
CA TYR A 140 -0.13 -11.92 7.91
C TYR A 140 0.58 -10.90 8.78
N HIS A 141 1.82 -10.60 8.44
CA HIS A 141 2.55 -9.46 8.97
C HIS A 141 3.16 -8.65 7.83
N THR A 142 3.50 -7.39 8.12
CA THR A 142 4.21 -6.54 7.16
C THR A 142 5.64 -6.38 7.62
N ARG A 143 6.60 -6.80 6.78
CA ARG A 143 8.03 -6.64 7.05
C ARG A 143 8.59 -5.48 6.24
N GLU A 144 9.52 -4.73 6.83
CA GLU A 144 10.29 -3.72 6.10
C GLU A 144 11.36 -4.37 5.21
N THR A 145 11.52 -3.84 4.01
CA THR A 145 12.50 -4.27 2.99
C THR A 145 13.17 -3.00 2.42
N GLY A 146 13.73 -3.06 1.20
CA GLY A 146 14.38 -1.95 0.52
C GLY A 146 15.72 -2.31 -0.13
N GLU A 147 16.06 -3.59 -0.25
CA GLU A 147 17.32 -4.07 -0.83
C GLU A 147 17.48 -3.59 -2.29
N ALA A 148 16.36 -3.50 -3.03
CA ALA A 148 16.34 -3.01 -4.41
C ALA A 148 16.71 -1.52 -4.55
N LEU A 149 16.75 -0.73 -3.46
CA LEU A 149 17.23 0.66 -3.52
C LEU A 149 18.72 0.76 -3.83
N ALA A 150 19.50 -0.33 -3.64
CA ALA A 150 20.89 -0.38 -4.09
C ALA A 150 21.04 -0.25 -5.62
N LEU A 151 19.96 -0.45 -6.38
CA LEU A 151 19.93 -0.35 -7.85
C LEU A 151 19.57 1.07 -8.34
N LEU A 152 19.29 2.00 -7.43
CA LEU A 152 18.98 3.39 -7.79
C LEU A 152 20.13 4.03 -8.56
N GLN A 153 19.78 4.83 -9.54
CA GLN A 153 20.71 5.59 -10.37
C GLN A 153 20.37 7.09 -10.30
N PRO A 154 21.35 7.98 -10.48
CA PRO A 154 21.09 9.40 -10.61
C PRO A 154 20.03 9.67 -11.71
N GLY A 155 19.03 10.46 -11.37
CA GLY A 155 17.90 10.82 -12.24
C GLY A 155 16.64 9.99 -12.02
N ASP A 156 16.69 8.89 -11.27
CA ASP A 156 15.51 8.09 -10.94
C ASP A 156 14.44 8.89 -10.17
N ILE A 157 13.18 8.53 -10.39
CA ILE A 157 11.99 9.18 -9.81
C ILE A 157 11.29 8.20 -8.87
N CYS A 158 11.36 8.44 -7.56
CA CYS A 158 10.72 7.61 -6.54
C CYS A 158 9.24 7.96 -6.34
N LEU A 159 8.35 6.98 -6.51
CA LEU A 159 6.92 7.11 -6.25
C LEU A 159 6.55 6.70 -4.82
N VAL A 160 6.19 7.68 -4.00
CA VAL A 160 5.81 7.48 -2.59
C VAL A 160 4.29 7.47 -2.42
N HIS A 161 3.73 6.30 -2.16
CA HIS A 161 2.28 6.08 -2.09
C HIS A 161 1.68 6.23 -0.67
N SER A 162 2.50 6.56 0.33
CA SER A 162 2.03 6.77 1.71
C SER A 162 3.05 7.51 2.59
N PRO A 163 2.63 8.15 3.69
CA PRO A 163 3.54 8.67 4.71
C PRO A 163 4.52 7.62 5.24
N ARG A 164 4.04 6.40 5.48
CA ARG A 164 4.87 5.30 5.96
C ARG A 164 6.00 4.94 4.98
N SER A 165 5.71 4.86 3.68
CA SER A 165 6.74 4.66 2.65
C SER A 165 7.69 5.85 2.53
N GLY A 166 7.20 7.09 2.71
CA GLY A 166 8.06 8.27 2.67
C GLY A 166 9.08 8.25 3.79
N ALA A 167 8.61 8.01 5.02
CA ALA A 167 9.48 7.89 6.19
C ALA A 167 10.53 6.77 6.01
N ARG A 168 10.12 5.59 5.53
CA ARG A 168 11.05 4.47 5.28
C ARG A 168 12.06 4.78 4.19
N LEU A 169 11.65 5.44 3.10
CA LEU A 169 12.59 5.87 2.06
C LEU A 169 13.63 6.84 2.62
N ALA A 170 13.21 7.77 3.48
CA ALA A 170 14.11 8.74 4.10
C ALA A 170 15.14 8.10 5.05
N THR A 171 14.85 6.93 5.65
CA THR A 171 15.85 6.20 6.45
C THR A 171 16.83 5.40 5.60
N LEU A 172 16.46 5.04 4.38
CA LEU A 172 17.26 4.19 3.49
C LEU A 172 18.10 4.98 2.48
N VAL A 173 17.63 6.16 2.06
CA VAL A 173 18.35 7.04 1.12
C VAL A 173 19.04 8.16 1.87
N MET A 174 20.37 8.13 1.85
CA MET A 174 21.22 9.08 2.57
C MET A 174 21.09 10.49 1.99
N PRO A 175 21.23 11.56 2.81
CA PRO A 175 21.00 12.94 2.37
C PRO A 175 21.81 13.38 1.14
N ASP A 176 23.04 12.88 0.99
CA ASP A 176 23.94 13.14 -0.14
C ASP A 176 23.44 12.53 -1.46
N GLN A 177 22.76 11.38 -1.39
CA GLN A 177 22.19 10.71 -2.57
C GLN A 177 20.92 11.42 -3.07
N ARG A 178 20.13 12.02 -2.17
CA ARG A 178 18.81 12.60 -2.50
C ARG A 178 18.88 13.68 -3.57
N ALA A 179 19.94 14.48 -3.61
CA ALA A 179 20.09 15.55 -4.58
C ALA A 179 20.18 15.05 -6.04
N SER A 180 20.45 13.76 -6.23
CA SER A 180 20.46 13.11 -7.55
C SER A 180 19.15 12.41 -7.91
N LEU A 181 18.18 12.35 -6.99
CA LEU A 181 16.93 11.61 -7.14
C LEU A 181 15.73 12.54 -7.06
N SER A 182 14.69 12.22 -7.81
CA SER A 182 13.40 12.93 -7.73
C SER A 182 12.39 12.14 -6.92
N LEU A 183 11.40 12.82 -6.37
CA LEU A 183 10.35 12.24 -5.55
C LEU A 183 8.99 12.81 -5.94
N ILE A 184 8.06 11.90 -6.23
CA ILE A 184 6.64 12.19 -6.40
C ILE A 184 5.88 11.46 -5.32
N ALA A 185 5.08 12.18 -4.55
CA ALA A 185 4.25 11.62 -3.50
C ALA A 185 2.77 11.66 -3.87
N ILE A 186 1.99 10.68 -3.40
CA ILE A 186 0.53 10.65 -3.60
C ILE A 186 -0.21 11.80 -2.90
N SER A 187 0.43 12.39 -1.89
CA SER A 187 -0.13 13.46 -1.06
C SER A 187 0.97 14.29 -0.41
N ASP A 188 0.62 15.47 0.10
CA ASP A 188 1.55 16.30 0.88
C ASP A 188 2.03 15.62 2.15
N THR A 189 1.18 14.87 2.84
CA THR A 189 1.58 14.12 4.04
C THR A 189 2.66 13.09 3.72
N ALA A 190 2.55 12.39 2.59
CA ALA A 190 3.56 11.46 2.12
C ALA A 190 4.86 12.17 1.69
N ARG A 191 4.73 13.32 1.02
CA ARG A 191 5.85 14.18 0.62
C ARG A 191 6.63 14.68 1.85
N ILE A 192 5.92 15.12 2.89
CA ILE A 192 6.51 15.60 4.15
C ILE A 192 7.27 14.49 4.85
N ALA A 193 6.67 13.31 4.98
CA ALA A 193 7.31 12.16 5.61
C ALA A 193 8.61 11.71 4.92
N ALA A 194 8.74 11.95 3.61
CA ALA A 194 9.96 11.63 2.85
C ALA A 194 11.14 12.60 3.07
N GLY A 195 10.97 13.64 3.90
CA GLY A 195 12.03 14.60 4.20
C GLY A 195 12.41 15.49 3.02
N THR A 196 13.54 16.18 3.14
CA THR A 196 14.05 17.17 2.15
C THR A 196 15.35 16.69 1.50
N GLY A 197 15.87 17.49 0.55
CA GLY A 197 17.14 17.24 -0.13
C GLY A 197 17.03 16.56 -1.50
N TRP A 198 15.81 16.26 -1.95
CA TRP A 198 15.53 15.66 -3.26
C TRP A 198 15.68 16.67 -4.41
N ALA A 199 16.16 16.23 -5.58
CA ALA A 199 16.31 17.08 -6.77
C ALA A 199 14.99 17.79 -7.15
N HIS A 200 13.93 16.99 -7.20
CA HIS A 200 12.55 17.46 -7.29
C HIS A 200 11.73 16.74 -6.24
N ARG A 201 10.80 17.45 -5.60
CA ARG A 201 9.92 16.90 -4.57
C ARG A 201 8.53 17.49 -4.69
N VAL A 202 7.62 16.71 -5.26
CA VAL A 202 6.25 17.15 -5.57
C VAL A 202 5.23 16.18 -4.99
N ALA A 203 4.02 16.69 -4.72
CA ALA A 203 2.87 15.88 -4.37
C ALA A 203 1.84 15.96 -5.50
N ALA A 204 1.18 14.86 -5.79
CA ALA A 204 0.03 14.84 -6.70
C ALA A 204 -1.11 15.69 -6.14
N GLN A 205 -1.83 16.39 -7.02
CA GLN A 205 -2.98 17.22 -6.62
C GLN A 205 -4.14 16.38 -6.08
N HIS A 206 -4.27 15.15 -6.56
CA HIS A 206 -5.27 14.18 -6.12
C HIS A 206 -4.58 12.83 -5.87
N PRO A 207 -5.02 12.07 -4.84
CA PRO A 207 -4.34 10.84 -4.44
C PRO A 207 -4.66 9.68 -5.38
N SER A 208 -4.06 9.68 -6.57
CA SER A 208 -4.21 8.61 -7.57
C SER A 208 -2.89 8.29 -8.28
N ASP A 209 -2.72 7.02 -8.66
CA ASP A 209 -1.56 6.57 -9.44
C ASP A 209 -1.47 7.33 -10.77
N ALA A 210 -2.60 7.58 -11.44
CA ALA A 210 -2.64 8.34 -12.69
C ALA A 210 -2.08 9.76 -12.53
N ALA A 211 -2.42 10.47 -11.44
CA ALA A 211 -1.90 11.80 -11.18
C ALA A 211 -0.39 11.78 -10.87
N MET A 212 0.10 10.75 -10.17
CA MET A 212 1.53 10.58 -9.92
C MET A 212 2.30 10.27 -11.20
N LEU A 213 1.76 9.42 -12.08
CA LEU A 213 2.40 9.03 -13.33
C LEU A 213 2.43 10.17 -14.35
N ALA A 214 1.41 11.02 -14.41
CA ALA A 214 1.44 12.24 -15.23
C ALA A 214 2.59 13.17 -14.81
N LEU A 215 2.80 13.36 -13.50
CA LEU A 215 3.95 14.12 -12.99
C LEU A 215 5.29 13.46 -13.32
N ALA A 216 5.34 12.12 -13.32
CA ALA A 216 6.56 11.38 -13.68
C ALA A 216 6.89 11.56 -15.16
N GLU A 217 5.88 11.48 -16.04
CA GLU A 217 6.01 11.73 -17.46
C GLU A 217 6.53 13.15 -17.74
N GLU A 218 5.97 14.18 -17.09
CA GLU A 218 6.45 15.56 -17.20
C GLU A 218 7.93 15.70 -16.80
N LEU A 219 8.35 15.04 -15.71
CA LEU A 219 9.74 15.07 -15.24
C LEU A 219 10.68 14.27 -16.15
N CYS A 220 10.23 13.18 -16.77
CA CYS A 220 11.02 12.42 -17.73
C CYS A 220 11.28 13.23 -19.02
N HIS A 221 10.32 14.05 -19.45
CA HIS A 221 10.41 14.81 -20.71
C HIS A 221 11.06 16.20 -20.56
N LYS A 222 11.28 16.70 -19.34
CA LYS A 222 12.02 17.95 -19.13
C LYS A 222 13.54 17.74 -19.31
N PRO A 223 14.21 18.52 -20.19
CA PRO A 223 15.67 18.48 -20.30
C PRO A 223 16.32 18.86 -18.97
N HIS A 224 17.50 18.29 -18.68
CA HIS A 224 18.30 18.65 -17.51
C HIS A 224 18.61 20.16 -17.56
N ASP A 225 18.13 20.93 -16.57
CA ASP A 225 18.77 22.20 -16.24
C ASP A 225 20.14 21.87 -15.66
N THR A 226 21.15 21.80 -16.53
CA THR A 226 22.54 21.86 -16.11
C THR A 226 22.76 23.22 -15.47
N ALA A 227 23.14 23.20 -14.19
CA ALA A 227 23.58 24.40 -13.46
C ALA A 227 24.57 25.22 -14.32
N PRO A 228 24.50 26.56 -14.32
CA PRO A 228 25.40 27.36 -15.13
C PRO A 228 26.84 27.13 -14.67
N ASP A 229 27.69 26.72 -15.62
CA ASP A 229 29.14 26.64 -15.49
C ASP A 229 29.69 28.03 -15.15
N ALA A 230 29.89 28.28 -13.86
CA ALA A 230 30.56 29.47 -13.33
C ALA A 230 32.09 29.31 -13.45
N THR A 231 32.58 28.98 -14.65
CA THR A 231 34.01 29.00 -14.96
C THR A 231 34.24 29.40 -16.41
N ARG A 232 33.99 30.67 -16.74
CA ARG A 232 34.71 31.39 -17.79
C ARG A 232 34.42 32.89 -17.79
N ARG A 233 35.44 33.65 -17.39
CA ARG A 233 35.85 35.04 -17.73
C ARG A 233 36.72 35.48 -16.54
N GLY A 234 38.03 35.58 -16.67
CA GLY A 234 38.75 36.31 -17.71
C GLY A 234 39.16 37.64 -17.11
#